data_AF-A0A382RMZ1-F1
#
_entry.id   AF-A0A382RMZ1-F1
#
_cell.length_a   1.000
_cell.length_b   1.000
_cell.length_c   1.000
_cell.angle_alpha   90.00
_cell.angle_beta   90.00
_cell.angle_gamma   90.00
#
_symmetry.space_group_name_H-M   'P 1'
#
loop_
_entity.id
_entity.type
_entity.pdbx_description
1 polymer ?
#
loop_
_entity_poly.entity_id
_entity_poly.type
_entity_poly.pdbx_seq_one_letter_code
_entity_poly.pdbx_strand_id
1 'polypeptide(L)' 'MKTELKSRISKVCIVSFYKFIKINNLLKLQNYLNKMCLNYKLLGTILLAPEGINGTISGTEEN' A
#
# COMPACT_ATOMS: atom_id res chain seq x y z
N MET A 1 19.04 1.22 -37.07
CA MET A 1 18.36 0.78 -35.83
C MET A 1 18.59 1.82 -34.76
N LYS A 2 17.62 2.70 -34.50
CA LYS A 2 17.59 3.53 -33.30
C LYS A 2 16.63 2.86 -32.34
N THR A 3 17.16 2.18 -31.34
CA THR A 3 16.37 1.63 -30.24
C THR A 3 15.99 2.82 -29.37
N GLU A 4 14.79 3.37 -29.59
CA GLU A 4 14.22 4.34 -28.66
C GLU A 4 14.02 3.64 -27.31
N LEU A 5 14.91 3.93 -26.36
CA LEU A 5 14.69 3.69 -24.94
C LEU A 5 13.52 4.60 -24.52
N LYS A 6 12.28 4.14 -24.75
CA LYS A 6 11.12 4.71 -24.06
C LYS A 6 11.39 4.57 -22.57
N SER A 7 11.61 5.70 -21.89
CA SER A 7 11.62 5.70 -20.43
C SER A 7 10.30 5.08 -19.98
N ARG A 8 10.35 3.95 -19.28
CA ARG A 8 9.18 3.40 -18.61
C ARG A 8 8.86 4.30 -17.42
N ILE A 9 8.23 5.45 -17.68
CA ILE A 9 7.62 6.25 -16.63
C ILE A 9 6.33 5.52 -16.28
N SER A 10 6.45 4.52 -15.40
CA SER A 10 5.28 3.89 -14.80
C SER A 10 4.63 4.93 -13.90
N LYS A 11 3.37 5.27 -14.17
CA LYS A 11 2.61 6.20 -13.35
C LYS A 11 2.47 5.63 -11.94
N VAL A 12 2.96 6.37 -10.95
CA VAL A 12 2.81 5.99 -9.55
C VAL A 12 1.51 6.59 -9.01
N CYS A 13 0.66 5.74 -8.46
CA CYS A 13 -0.52 6.12 -7.69
C CYS A 13 -0.16 6.17 -6.21
N ILE A 14 -0.61 7.21 -5.51
CA ILE A 14 -0.47 7.36 -4.07
C ILE A 14 -1.88 7.46 -3.50
N VAL A 15 -2.20 6.58 -2.55
CA VAL A 15 -3.50 6.53 -1.88
C VAL A 15 -3.30 6.80 -0.41
N SER A 16 -4.08 7.73 0.14
CA SER A 16 -4.21 7.94 1.58
C SER A 16 -5.62 7.56 2.02
N PHE A 17 -5.73 6.91 3.18
CA PHE A 17 -7.01 6.42 3.70
C PHE A 17 -7.01 6.40 5.22
N TYR A 18 -8.20 6.54 5.81
CA TYR A 18 -8.41 6.31 7.24
C TYR A 18 -9.82 5.76 7.49
N LYS A 19 -9.99 5.07 8.62
CA LYS A 19 -11.30 4.63 9.10
C LYS A 19 -11.27 4.42 10.60
N PHE A 20 -12.22 5.03 11.30
CA PHE A 20 -12.53 4.70 12.69
C PHE A 20 -13.38 3.44 12.73
N ILE A 21 -12.84 2.38 13.34
CA ILE A 21 -13.50 1.09 13.53
C ILE A 21 -12.78 0.35 14.65
N LYS A 22 -13.53 -0.32 15.53
CA LYS A 22 -12.92 -1.14 16.58
C LYS A 22 -12.17 -2.32 15.95
N ILE A 23 -10.87 -2.43 16.22
CA ILE A 23 -10.01 -3.52 15.76
C ILE A 23 -9.68 -4.45 16.93
N ASN A 24 -10.28 -5.63 16.94
CA ASN A 24 -10.14 -6.58 18.06
C ASN A 24 -8.79 -7.31 18.08
N ASN A 25 -8.15 -7.51 16.92
CA ASN A 25 -6.87 -8.23 16.83
C ASN A 25 -5.90 -7.50 15.89
N LEU A 26 -5.15 -6.56 16.48
CA LEU A 26 -4.18 -5.72 15.78
C LEU A 26 -3.09 -6.55 15.10
N LEU A 27 -2.50 -7.52 15.81
CA LEU A 27 -1.40 -8.32 15.28
C LEU A 27 -1.83 -9.15 14.07
N LYS A 28 -3.02 -9.75 14.12
CA LYS A 28 -3.57 -10.51 12.98
C LYS A 28 -3.77 -9.61 11.77
N LEU A 29 -4.34 -8.42 11.96
CA LEU A 29 -4.56 -7.47 10.86
C LEU A 29 -3.24 -6.92 10.31
N GLN A 30 -2.29 -6.57 11.18
CA GLN A 30 -0.95 -6.12 10.79
C GLN A 30 -0.25 -7.17 9.92
N ASN A 31 -0.26 -8.44 10.36
CA ASN A 31 0.36 -9.54 9.60
C ASN A 31 -0.32 -9.76 8.25
N TYR A 32 -1.64 -9.65 8.19
CA TYR A 32 -2.39 -9.75 6.93
C TYR A 32 -2.01 -8.61 5.96
N LEU A 33 -2.06 -7.36 6.43
CA LEU A 33 -1.75 -6.18 5.62
C LEU A 33 -0.28 -6.17 5.17
N ASN A 34 0.66 -6.51 6.05
CA ASN A 34 2.08 -6.60 5.68
C ASN A 34 2.31 -7.65 4.58
N LYS A 35 1.72 -8.84 4.70
CA LYS A 35 1.81 -9.86 3.65
C LYS A 35 1.18 -9.38 2.34
N MET A 36 0.03 -8.72 2.41
CA MET A 36 -0.64 -8.16 1.24
C MET A 36 0.24 -7.12 0.54
N CYS A 37 0.74 -6.13 1.27
CA CYS A 37 1.62 -5.08 0.71
C CYS A 37 2.90 -5.68 0.10
N LEU A 38 3.52 -6.66 0.75
CA LEU A 38 4.69 -7.35 0.20
C LEU A 38 4.37 -8.12 -1.10
N ASN A 39 3.24 -8.82 -1.14
CA ASN A 39 2.82 -9.59 -2.32
C ASN A 39 2.58 -8.68 -3.53
N TYR A 40 1.97 -7.51 -3.31
CA TYR A 40 1.73 -6.52 -4.37
C TYR A 40 2.90 -5.54 -4.57
N LYS A 41 3.99 -5.65 -3.81
CA LYS A 41 5.14 -4.72 -3.86
C LYS A 41 4.73 -3.25 -3.62
N LEU A 42 3.72 -3.05 -2.77
CA LEU A 42 3.28 -1.73 -2.35
C LEU A 42 4.27 -1.14 -1.35
N LEU A 43 4.49 0.17 -1.43
CA LEU A 43 5.32 0.91 -0.50
C LEU A 43 4.47 1.86 0.34
N GLY A 44 4.98 2.29 1.49
CA GLY A 44 4.30 3.23 2.39
C GLY A 44 4.08 2.68 3.79
N THR A 45 3.15 3.29 4.52
CA THR A 45 2.92 3.04 5.93
C THR A 45 1.43 2.92 6.23
N ILE A 46 1.07 1.89 6.99
CA ILE A 46 -0.27 1.72 7.57
C ILE A 46 -0.12 1.70 9.09
N LEU A 47 -0.78 2.65 9.75
CA LEU A 47 -0.92 2.75 11.20
C LEU A 47 -2.20 2.03 11.62
N LEU A 48 -2.06 1.14 12.60
CA LEU A 48 -3.17 0.43 13.22
C LEU A 48 -3.24 0.78 14.71
N ALA A 49 -4.44 1.09 15.18
CA ALA A 49 -4.75 1.33 16.58
C ALA A 49 -6.08 0.65 16.94
N PRO A 50 -6.36 0.38 18.22
CA PRO A 50 -7.63 -0.26 18.61
C PRO A 50 -8.88 0.45 18.07
N GLU A 51 -8.81 1.77 17.90
CA GLU A 51 -9.88 2.63 17.38
C GLU A 51 -9.98 2.69 15.85
N GLY A 52 -8.99 2.17 15.11
CA GLY A 52 -9.05 2.22 13.65
C GLY A 52 -7.73 2.07 12.91
N ILE A 53 -7.75 2.57 11.68
CA ILE A 53 -6.68 2.45 10.70
C ILE A 53 -6.47 3.79 9.99
N ASN A 54 -5.21 4.13 9.73
CA ASN A 54 -4.80 5.26 8.90
C ASN A 54 -3.60 4.81 8.06
N GLY A 55 -3.54 5.15 6.77
CA GLY A 55 -2.43 4.73 5.94
C GLY A 55 -2.22 5.62 4.73
N THR A 56 -0.97 5.61 4.26
CA THR A 56 -0.60 6.10 2.93
C THR A 56 0.25 5.03 2.26
N ILE A 57 -0.18 4.58 1.08
CA ILE A 57 0.52 3.57 0.29
C ILE A 57 0.71 4.06 -1.15
N SER A 58 1.71 3.52 -1.84
CA SER A 58 1.98 3.79 -3.25
C SER A 58 2.23 2.52 -4.05
N GLY A 59 1.84 2.59 -5.33
CA GLY A 59 1.94 1.52 -6.32
C GLY A 59 1.91 2.09 -7.74
N THR A 60 1.99 1.22 -8.75
CA THR A 60 1.68 1.50 -10.15
C THR A 60 0.23 1.11 -10.44
N GLU A 61 -0.26 1.31 -11.67
CA GLU A 61 -1.61 0.85 -12.05
C GLU A 61 -1.78 -0.68 -12.05
N GLU A 62 -0.67 -1.43 -12.06
CA GLU A 62 -0.65 -2.90 -12.15
C GLU A 62 -0.67 -3.60 -10.77
N ASN A 63 -0.48 -2.87 -9.66
CA ASN A 63 -0.41 -3.42 -8.32
C ASN A 63 -1.21 -2.64 -7.28
#